data_AF-X0XYE9-F1
#
_entry.id   AF-X0XYE9-F1
#
_cell.length_a   1.000
_cell.length_b   1.000
_cell.length_c   1.000
_cell.angle_alpha   90.00
_cell.angle_beta   90.00
_cell.angle_gamma   90.00
#
_symmetry.space_group_name_H-M   'P 1'
#
loop_
_entity.id
_entity.type
_entity.pdbx_description
1 polymer ?
#
loop_
_entity_poly.entity_id
_entity_poly.type
_entity_poly.pdbx_seq_one_letter_code
_entity_poly.pdbx_strand_id
1 'polypeptide(L)'
;METELSRQADVLRGRVAAAAGVQFNPDSPKQLADVLFSRMGLPVLKKVKTGPSTDSSVLEQLATEHELPGLVLDYRKLTKLLSTYVKALGKYIHPGTGRVHTSFHQAGTSTGRLSSSGPNLQNIPIRTEEGRQIRSAFVAAEGCMLVSADYSQVELRMLAHLSRDDTLVAAFRADRDIHRIVAAEVFGVDADDVTPEQRGRAKTVNFGIIYGQTAHGLSRTLRIPRREAAEFIKKYRRRFPRIEEFLQ
;
A
#
# COMPACT_ATOMS: atom_id res chain seq x y z
N MET A 1 -5.03 2.31 -24.05
CA MET A 1 -4.61 2.52 -22.65
C MET A 1 -3.47 3.53 -22.54
N GLU A 2 -2.34 3.33 -23.24
CA GLU A 2 -1.19 4.25 -23.14
C GLU A 2 -1.52 5.71 -23.47
N THR A 3 -2.17 5.94 -24.61
CA THR A 3 -2.58 7.28 -25.06
C THR A 3 -3.51 7.96 -24.05
N GLU A 4 -4.48 7.21 -23.53
CA GLU A 4 -5.46 7.75 -22.57
C GLU A 4 -4.83 8.08 -21.22
N LEU A 5 -4.00 7.19 -20.67
CA LEU A 5 -3.27 7.45 -19.42
C LEU A 5 -2.29 8.62 -19.57
N SER A 6 -1.64 8.77 -20.74
CA SER A 6 -0.75 9.89 -21.02
C SER A 6 -1.53 11.22 -21.02
N ARG A 7 -2.67 11.26 -21.73
CA ARG A 7 -3.55 12.43 -21.76
C ARG A 7 -4.04 12.82 -20.36
N GLN A 8 -4.47 11.85 -19.56
CA GLN A 8 -4.91 12.09 -18.18
C GLN A 8 -3.77 12.61 -17.29
N ALA A 9 -2.56 12.06 -17.44
CA ALA A 9 -1.38 12.52 -16.70
C ALA A 9 -1.02 13.98 -17.07
N ASP A 10 -1.13 14.36 -18.34
CA ASP A 10 -0.86 15.73 -18.79
C ASP A 10 -1.90 16.74 -18.28
N VAL A 11 -3.18 16.36 -18.28
CA VAL A 11 -4.25 17.15 -17.66
C VAL A 11 -3.98 17.36 -16.17
N LEU A 12 -3.61 16.30 -15.44
CA LEU A 12 -3.25 16.43 -14.02
C LEU A 12 -2.00 17.26 -13.81
N ARG A 13 -0.98 17.14 -14.67
CA ARG A 13 0.22 17.99 -14.61
C ARG A 13 -0.14 19.47 -14.73
N GLY A 14 -1.03 19.81 -15.66
CA GLY A 14 -1.55 21.17 -15.82
C GLY A 14 -2.27 21.68 -14.56
N ARG A 15 -3.13 20.84 -13.96
CA ARG A 15 -3.82 21.17 -12.70
C ARG A 15 -2.85 21.34 -11.52
N VAL A 16 -1.82 20.50 -11.43
CA VAL A 16 -0.76 20.61 -10.42
C VAL A 16 -0.02 21.93 -10.56
N ALA A 17 0.37 22.32 -11.77
CA ALA A 17 1.04 23.60 -12.00
C ALA A 17 0.13 24.80 -11.69
N ALA A 18 -1.15 24.72 -12.05
CA ALA A 18 -2.14 25.75 -11.75
C ALA A 18 -2.36 25.92 -10.23
N ALA A 19 -2.56 24.82 -9.49
CA ALA A 19 -2.75 24.84 -8.04
C ALA A 19 -1.48 25.28 -7.27
N ALA A 20 -0.30 25.11 -7.86
CA ALA A 20 0.96 25.61 -7.31
C ALA A 20 1.22 27.10 -7.62
N GLY A 21 0.50 27.69 -8.57
CA GLY A 21 0.75 29.05 -9.06
C GLY A 21 2.10 29.21 -9.79
N VAL A 22 2.81 28.12 -10.08
CA VAL A 22 4.12 28.13 -10.72
C VAL A 22 4.33 26.86 -11.55
N GLN A 23 5.07 27.00 -12.66
CA GLN A 23 5.56 25.87 -13.43
C GLN A 23 6.73 25.19 -12.70
N PHE A 24 6.63 23.88 -12.47
CA PHE A 24 7.68 23.06 -11.90
C PHE A 24 7.55 21.61 -12.35
N ASN A 25 8.58 20.80 -12.10
CA ASN A 25 8.56 19.37 -12.34
C ASN A 25 8.04 18.60 -11.11
N PRO A 26 6.81 18.06 -11.13
CA PRO A 26 6.25 17.29 -10.01
C PRO A 26 6.94 15.94 -9.77
N ASP A 27 7.70 15.43 -10.74
CA ASP A 27 8.49 14.22 -10.59
C ASP A 27 9.81 14.48 -9.85
N SER A 28 10.23 15.75 -9.69
CA SER A 28 11.41 16.13 -8.93
C SER A 28 11.06 16.33 -7.46
N PRO A 29 11.52 15.46 -6.54
CA PRO A 29 11.22 15.61 -5.11
C PRO A 29 11.71 16.94 -4.54
N LYS A 30 12.83 17.45 -5.06
CA LYS A 30 13.42 18.74 -4.65
C LYS A 30 12.54 19.91 -5.05
N GLN A 31 12.06 19.95 -6.31
CA GLN A 31 11.20 21.05 -6.76
C GLN A 31 9.83 21.01 -6.08
N LEU A 32 9.25 19.80 -5.93
CA LEU A 32 8.00 19.65 -5.21
C LEU A 32 8.12 20.08 -3.74
N ALA A 33 9.22 19.72 -3.06
CA ALA A 33 9.45 20.14 -1.69
C ALA A 33 9.58 21.68 -1.58
N ASP A 34 10.27 22.33 -2.51
CA ASP A 34 10.36 23.80 -2.53
C ASP A 34 8.99 24.46 -2.68
N VAL A 35 8.17 23.97 -3.62
CA VAL A 35 6.81 24.48 -3.83
C VAL A 35 5.96 24.32 -2.57
N LEU A 36 5.89 23.10 -2.03
CA LEU A 36 5.03 22.80 -0.88
C LEU A 36 5.46 23.56 0.39
N PHE A 37 6.76 23.53 0.71
CA PHE A 37 7.22 23.96 2.04
C PHE A 37 7.80 25.37 2.05
N SER A 38 8.51 25.79 0.99
CA SER A 38 9.08 27.14 0.92
C SER A 38 8.06 28.17 0.42
N ARG A 39 7.41 27.88 -0.72
CA ARG A 39 6.55 28.88 -1.40
C ARG A 39 5.15 28.95 -0.82
N MET A 40 4.55 27.79 -0.59
CA MET A 40 3.19 27.70 -0.05
C MET A 40 3.15 27.68 1.48
N GLY A 41 4.30 27.50 2.14
CA GLY A 41 4.41 27.51 3.59
C GLY A 41 3.71 26.34 4.29
N LEU A 42 3.46 25.22 3.60
CA LEU A 42 2.86 24.05 4.21
C LEU A 42 3.79 23.44 5.28
N PRO A 43 3.25 22.80 6.33
CA PRO A 43 4.06 22.26 7.41
C PRO A 43 4.94 21.08 6.97
N VAL A 44 6.19 21.07 7.42
CA VAL A 44 7.11 19.94 7.20
C VAL A 44 6.83 18.81 8.19
N LEU A 45 6.08 17.80 7.75
CA LEU A 45 5.64 16.67 8.61
C LEU A 45 6.69 15.57 8.81
N LYS A 46 7.68 15.48 7.92
CA LYS A 46 8.75 14.47 7.94
C LYS A 46 9.98 14.98 7.19
N LYS A 47 11.16 14.73 7.73
CA LYS A 47 12.45 14.98 7.07
C LYS A 47 13.15 13.66 6.78
N VAL A 48 13.89 13.62 5.68
CA VAL A 48 14.83 12.57 5.30
C VAL A 48 16.22 13.20 5.14
N LYS A 49 17.27 12.38 4.94
CA LYS A 49 18.66 12.86 4.79
C LYS A 49 18.80 13.97 3.74
N THR A 50 17.98 13.94 2.69
CA THR A 50 18.03 14.86 1.55
C THR A 50 17.09 16.06 1.67
N GLY A 51 16.35 16.22 2.77
CA GLY A 51 15.44 17.34 3.00
C GLY A 51 14.03 16.94 3.43
N PRO A 52 13.04 17.84 3.34
CA PRO A 52 11.63 17.53 3.59
C PRO A 52 11.12 16.39 2.71
N SER A 53 10.40 15.45 3.29
CA SER A 53 9.83 14.30 2.57
C SER A 53 8.57 14.72 1.81
N THR A 54 8.41 14.22 0.60
CA THR A 54 7.18 14.30 -0.19
C THR A 54 6.59 12.91 -0.45
N ASP A 55 6.83 11.95 0.46
CA ASP A 55 6.30 10.59 0.32
C ASP A 55 4.76 10.60 0.38
N SER A 56 4.12 9.53 -0.12
CA SER A 56 2.66 9.46 -0.19
C SER A 56 1.96 9.73 1.15
N SER A 57 2.50 9.23 2.27
CA SER A 57 1.93 9.47 3.60
C SER A 57 2.02 10.93 4.07
N VAL A 58 3.04 11.68 3.62
CA VAL A 58 3.13 13.12 3.90
C VAL A 58 2.12 13.87 3.05
N LEU A 59 2.07 13.57 1.75
CA LEU A 59 1.13 14.23 0.84
C LEU A 59 -0.33 13.95 1.20
N GLU A 60 -0.66 12.74 1.64
CA GLU A 60 -2.01 12.38 2.10
C GLU A 60 -2.47 13.17 3.33
N GLN A 61 -1.53 13.54 4.20
CA GLN A 61 -1.81 14.39 5.36
C GLN A 61 -1.95 15.85 4.92
N LEU A 62 -1.03 16.36 4.10
CA LEU A 62 -1.12 17.73 3.59
C LEU A 62 -2.35 17.95 2.70
N ALA A 63 -2.86 16.90 2.06
CA ALA A 63 -4.07 16.94 1.24
C ALA A 63 -5.34 17.29 2.03
N THR A 64 -5.33 17.20 3.37
CA THR A 64 -6.45 17.65 4.19
C THR A 64 -6.49 19.17 4.37
N GLU A 65 -5.37 19.85 4.11
CA GLU A 65 -5.21 21.30 4.28
C GLU A 65 -5.16 22.04 2.94
N HIS A 66 -4.66 21.37 1.88
CA HIS A 66 -4.49 21.98 0.57
C HIS A 66 -4.77 20.99 -0.57
N GLU A 67 -5.25 21.45 -1.72
CA GLU A 67 -5.59 20.56 -2.86
C GLU A 67 -4.36 19.98 -3.59
N LEU A 68 -3.29 20.78 -3.73
CA LEU A 68 -2.08 20.43 -4.49
C LEU A 68 -1.48 19.05 -4.12
N PRO A 69 -1.26 18.69 -2.83
CA PRO A 69 -0.79 17.36 -2.46
C PRO A 69 -1.66 16.21 -2.99
N GLY A 70 -2.98 16.38 -3.01
CA GLY A 70 -3.92 15.41 -3.56
C GLY A 70 -3.74 15.24 -5.08
N LEU A 71 -3.66 16.34 -5.81
CA LEU A 71 -3.41 16.33 -7.26
C LEU A 71 -2.06 15.67 -7.59
N VAL A 72 -1.03 15.91 -6.79
CA VAL A 72 0.29 15.28 -6.96
C VAL A 72 0.23 13.77 -6.71
N LEU A 73 -0.55 13.32 -5.72
CA LEU A 73 -0.76 11.89 -5.47
C LEU A 73 -1.40 11.21 -6.68
N ASP A 74 -2.45 11.82 -7.25
CA ASP A 74 -3.14 11.26 -8.41
C ASP A 74 -2.27 11.27 -9.66
N TYR A 75 -1.53 12.36 -9.89
CA TYR A 75 -0.53 12.45 -10.94
C TYR A 75 0.52 11.34 -10.82
N ARG A 76 1.12 11.15 -9.63
CA ARG A 76 2.14 10.11 -9.39
C ARG A 76 1.60 8.70 -9.57
N LYS A 77 0.34 8.44 -9.21
CA LYS A 77 -0.31 7.14 -9.48
C LYS A 77 -0.33 6.87 -10.98
N LEU A 78 -0.84 7.81 -11.79
CA LEU A 78 -0.94 7.65 -13.24
C LEU A 78 0.44 7.53 -13.90
N THR A 79 1.40 8.39 -13.56
CA THR A 79 2.73 8.33 -14.17
C THR A 79 3.49 7.06 -13.81
N LYS A 80 3.30 6.53 -12.59
CA LYS A 80 3.83 5.21 -12.23
C LYS A 80 3.19 4.10 -13.05
N LEU A 81 1.87 4.12 -13.24
CA LEU A 81 1.17 3.15 -14.10
C LEU A 81 1.73 3.17 -15.53
N LEU A 82 1.85 4.37 -16.11
CA LEU A 82 2.34 4.58 -17.46
C LEU A 82 3.82 4.16 -17.62
N SER A 83 4.70 4.65 -16.76
CA SER A 83 6.15 4.44 -16.88
C SER A 83 6.58 3.02 -16.54
N THR A 84 6.12 2.50 -15.40
CA THR A 84 6.63 1.25 -14.81
C THR A 84 5.98 0.03 -15.40
N TYR A 85 4.72 0.14 -15.85
CA TYR A 85 3.96 -1.02 -16.31
C TYR A 85 3.64 -0.93 -17.80
N VAL A 86 2.96 0.12 -18.26
CA VAL A 86 2.51 0.20 -19.66
C VAL A 86 3.69 0.30 -20.63
N LYS A 87 4.58 1.29 -20.44
CA LYS A 87 5.72 1.52 -21.34
C LYS A 87 6.86 0.54 -21.13
N ALA A 88 7.11 0.13 -19.88
CA ALA A 88 8.25 -0.73 -19.58
C ALA A 88 7.97 -2.20 -19.92
N LEU A 89 6.80 -2.77 -19.59
CA LEU A 89 6.53 -4.19 -19.85
C LEU A 89 6.61 -4.54 -21.34
N GLY A 90 6.13 -3.66 -22.22
CA GLY A 90 6.24 -3.86 -23.67
C GLY A 90 7.69 -4.04 -24.16
N LYS A 91 8.65 -3.36 -23.51
CA LYS A 91 10.09 -3.49 -23.84
C LYS A 91 10.69 -4.82 -23.42
N TYR A 92 10.02 -5.56 -22.53
CA TYR A 92 10.48 -6.87 -22.04
C TYR A 92 9.86 -8.04 -22.81
N ILE A 93 9.07 -7.79 -23.85
CA ILE A 93 8.54 -8.85 -24.71
C ILE A 93 9.69 -9.41 -25.54
N HIS A 94 10.00 -10.68 -25.33
CA HIS A 94 11.05 -11.36 -26.08
C HIS A 94 10.59 -11.61 -27.52
N PRO A 95 11.32 -11.13 -28.55
CA PRO A 95 10.85 -11.14 -29.94
C PRO A 95 10.62 -12.56 -30.49
N GLY A 96 11.42 -13.54 -30.06
CA GLY A 96 11.27 -14.92 -30.52
C GLY A 96 10.17 -15.74 -29.84
N THR A 97 9.63 -15.28 -28.69
CA THR A 97 8.61 -16.06 -27.95
C THR A 97 7.29 -15.31 -27.79
N GLY A 98 7.30 -13.97 -27.94
CA GLY A 98 6.15 -13.13 -27.61
C GLY A 98 5.85 -13.08 -26.11
N ARG A 99 6.77 -13.53 -25.24
CA ARG A 99 6.57 -13.64 -23.79
C ARG A 99 7.52 -12.72 -23.03
N VAL A 100 7.12 -12.39 -21.80
CA VAL A 100 7.97 -11.70 -20.82
C VAL A 100 8.61 -12.75 -19.91
N HIS A 101 9.94 -12.68 -19.74
CA HIS A 101 10.72 -13.62 -18.93
C HIS A 101 11.32 -12.88 -17.73
N THR A 102 10.78 -13.09 -16.53
CA THR A 102 11.31 -12.50 -15.29
C THR A 102 12.45 -13.34 -14.71
N SER A 103 13.36 -12.71 -13.98
CA SER A 103 14.35 -13.41 -13.15
C SER A 103 13.89 -13.43 -11.70
N PHE A 104 13.81 -14.62 -11.09
CA PHE A 104 13.57 -14.79 -9.66
C PHE A 104 14.88 -14.91 -8.91
N HIS A 105 15.12 -14.00 -7.96
CA HIS A 105 16.29 -14.03 -7.11
C HIS A 105 15.97 -14.75 -5.81
N GLN A 106 16.60 -15.91 -5.62
CA GLN A 106 16.37 -16.76 -4.46
C GLN A 106 17.18 -16.32 -3.23
N ALA A 107 18.40 -15.81 -3.44
CA ALA A 107 19.31 -15.39 -2.36
C ALA A 107 19.34 -13.87 -2.14
N GLY A 108 18.21 -13.18 -2.37
CA GLY A 108 18.16 -11.72 -2.41
C GLY A 108 17.62 -11.03 -1.15
N THR A 109 16.69 -11.65 -0.42
CA THR A 109 16.03 -10.99 0.71
C THR A 109 16.42 -11.62 2.05
N SER A 110 16.56 -10.80 3.09
CA SER A 110 16.89 -11.26 4.46
C SER A 110 15.83 -12.17 5.07
N THR A 111 14.59 -12.10 4.56
CA THR A 111 13.44 -12.89 5.05
C THR A 111 13.26 -14.23 4.32
N GLY A 112 14.11 -14.54 3.33
CA GLY A 112 13.97 -15.74 2.50
C GLY A 112 12.89 -15.66 1.41
N ARG A 113 12.22 -14.51 1.24
CA ARG A 113 11.31 -14.27 0.11
C ARG A 113 12.07 -14.17 -1.20
N LEU A 114 11.45 -14.62 -2.29
CA LEU A 114 11.90 -14.34 -3.65
C LEU A 114 11.71 -12.86 -3.97
N SER A 115 12.63 -12.28 -4.74
CA SER A 115 12.41 -11.03 -5.46
C SER A 115 12.41 -11.28 -6.97
N SER A 116 11.85 -10.35 -7.76
CA SER A 116 11.79 -10.46 -9.22
C SER A 116 12.29 -9.20 -9.91
N SER A 117 13.02 -9.35 -11.01
CA SER A 117 13.51 -8.24 -11.83
C SER A 117 13.58 -8.59 -13.31
N GLY A 118 13.71 -7.55 -14.15
CA GLY A 118 13.91 -7.70 -15.58
C GLY A 118 12.78 -8.37 -16.37
N PRO A 119 11.47 -8.12 -16.12
CA PRO A 119 10.87 -7.12 -15.22
C PRO A 119 10.42 -7.71 -13.87
N ASN A 120 10.06 -6.85 -12.90
CA ASN A 120 9.44 -7.30 -11.66
C ASN A 120 7.97 -7.67 -11.92
N LEU A 121 7.62 -8.94 -11.73
CA LEU A 121 6.26 -9.46 -11.93
C LEU A 121 5.52 -9.71 -10.61
N GLN A 122 6.16 -9.52 -9.46
CA GLN A 122 5.52 -9.68 -8.15
C GLN A 122 4.74 -8.42 -7.72
N ASN A 123 4.99 -7.27 -8.36
CA ASN A 123 4.38 -5.99 -7.99
C ASN A 123 3.39 -5.45 -9.04
N ILE A 124 2.83 -6.31 -9.88
CA ILE A 124 1.83 -5.88 -10.88
C ILE A 124 0.58 -5.34 -10.15
N PRO A 125 0.09 -4.13 -10.48
CA PRO A 125 -1.01 -3.49 -9.76
C PRO A 125 -2.30 -4.31 -9.82
N ILE A 126 -3.14 -4.21 -8.80
CA ILE A 126 -4.45 -4.92 -8.72
C ILE A 126 -5.56 -4.09 -8.08
N ARG A 127 -5.19 -3.07 -7.28
CA ARG A 127 -6.13 -2.37 -6.38
C ARG A 127 -7.03 -1.38 -7.10
N THR A 128 -6.56 -0.75 -8.17
CA THR A 128 -7.33 0.22 -8.96
C THR A 128 -7.80 -0.41 -10.27
N GLU A 129 -8.79 0.20 -10.90
CA GLU A 129 -9.32 -0.29 -12.17
C GLU A 129 -8.26 -0.29 -13.27
N GLU A 130 -7.46 0.77 -13.35
CA GLU A 130 -6.32 0.87 -14.29
C GLU A 130 -5.29 -0.24 -14.00
N GLY A 131 -5.10 -0.58 -12.72
CA GLY A 131 -4.25 -1.69 -12.33
C GLY A 131 -4.77 -3.05 -12.79
N ARG A 132 -6.09 -3.27 -12.72
CA ARG A 132 -6.72 -4.49 -13.24
C ARG A 132 -6.59 -4.58 -14.76
N GLN A 133 -6.74 -3.47 -15.47
CA GLN A 133 -6.52 -3.40 -16.92
C GLN A 133 -5.08 -3.74 -17.31
N ILE A 134 -4.08 -3.37 -16.50
CA ILE A 134 -2.70 -3.83 -16.74
C ILE A 134 -2.59 -5.35 -16.58
N ARG A 135 -3.26 -5.94 -15.58
CA ARG A 135 -3.24 -7.40 -15.37
C ARG A 135 -3.93 -8.16 -16.49
N SER A 136 -4.97 -7.61 -17.12
CA SER A 136 -5.64 -8.27 -18.25
C SER A 136 -4.75 -8.39 -19.48
N ALA A 137 -3.60 -7.70 -19.53
CA ALA A 137 -2.60 -7.90 -20.59
C ALA A 137 -1.81 -9.22 -20.42
N PHE A 138 -1.86 -9.86 -19.25
CA PHE A 138 -1.26 -11.18 -19.02
C PHE A 138 -2.28 -12.25 -19.40
N VAL A 139 -2.03 -12.92 -20.53
CA VAL A 139 -2.94 -13.93 -21.10
C VAL A 139 -2.31 -15.32 -21.05
N ALA A 140 -3.17 -16.34 -20.98
CA ALA A 140 -2.74 -17.72 -21.17
C ALA A 140 -2.31 -17.96 -22.62
N ALA A 141 -1.52 -19.02 -22.85
CA ALA A 141 -1.34 -19.54 -24.21
C ALA A 141 -2.66 -20.06 -24.77
N GLU A 142 -2.74 -20.21 -26.10
CA GLU A 142 -3.90 -20.78 -26.76
C GLU A 142 -4.24 -22.17 -26.21
N GLY A 143 -5.52 -22.44 -25.97
CA GLY A 143 -5.99 -23.68 -25.36
C GLY A 143 -5.71 -23.82 -23.86
N CYS A 144 -5.09 -22.82 -23.22
CA CYS A 144 -4.78 -22.83 -21.78
C CYS A 144 -5.60 -21.81 -20.98
N MET A 145 -5.55 -21.94 -19.65
CA MET A 145 -6.07 -20.95 -18.71
C MET A 145 -5.03 -20.60 -17.65
N LEU A 146 -5.14 -19.37 -17.11
CA LEU A 146 -4.35 -18.96 -15.95
C LEU A 146 -5.03 -19.42 -14.67
N VAL A 147 -4.30 -20.13 -13.82
CA VAL A 147 -4.76 -20.55 -12.48
C VAL A 147 -4.02 -19.73 -11.44
N SER A 148 -4.77 -19.13 -10.50
CA SER A 148 -4.20 -18.37 -9.39
C SER A 148 -4.69 -18.97 -8.07
N ALA A 149 -3.75 -19.30 -7.19
CA ALA A 149 -4.02 -19.75 -5.83
C ALA A 149 -3.20 -18.88 -4.86
N ASP A 150 -3.87 -18.34 -3.85
CA ASP A 150 -3.28 -17.48 -2.82
C ASP A 150 -3.71 -17.99 -1.45
N TYR A 151 -2.78 -18.07 -0.51
CA TYR A 151 -3.10 -18.50 0.85
C TYR A 151 -3.89 -17.43 1.59
N SER A 152 -5.09 -17.79 2.08
CA SER A 152 -5.87 -16.92 2.93
C SER A 152 -5.16 -16.63 4.26
N GLN A 153 -4.59 -15.44 4.38
CA GLN A 153 -3.99 -14.88 5.60
C GLN A 153 -2.81 -15.73 6.15
N VAL A 154 -1.94 -16.26 5.29
CA VAL A 154 -0.83 -17.15 5.69
C VAL A 154 0.03 -16.60 6.82
N GLU A 155 0.37 -15.32 6.80
CA GLU A 155 1.22 -14.69 7.82
C GLU A 155 0.56 -14.71 9.21
N LEU A 156 -0.74 -14.46 9.27
CA LEU A 156 -1.49 -14.52 10.52
C LEU A 156 -1.69 -15.96 11.01
N ARG A 157 -1.87 -16.91 10.08
CA ARG A 157 -1.94 -18.34 10.42
C ARG A 157 -0.60 -18.84 10.98
N MET A 158 0.51 -18.41 10.38
CA MET A 158 1.85 -18.67 10.92
C MET A 158 2.04 -18.03 12.29
N LEU A 159 1.59 -16.78 12.49
CA LEU A 159 1.64 -16.14 13.80
C LEU A 159 0.82 -16.92 14.84
N ALA A 160 -0.39 -17.37 14.50
CA ALA A 160 -1.22 -18.19 15.39
C ALA A 160 -0.52 -19.51 15.77
N HIS A 161 0.12 -20.15 14.79
CA HIS A 161 0.89 -21.37 15.02
C HIS A 161 2.11 -21.15 15.93
N LEU A 162 2.89 -20.11 15.65
CA LEU A 162 4.15 -19.82 16.35
C LEU A 162 3.92 -19.27 17.76
N SER A 163 3.01 -18.31 17.91
CA SER A 163 2.64 -17.74 19.22
C SER A 163 1.79 -18.69 20.07
N ARG A 164 1.11 -19.66 19.44
CA ARG A 164 0.12 -20.54 20.08
C ARG A 164 -0.95 -19.76 20.84
N ASP A 165 -1.30 -18.57 20.37
CA ASP A 165 -2.35 -17.76 20.98
C ASP A 165 -3.72 -18.43 20.83
N ASP A 166 -4.34 -18.78 21.96
CA ASP A 166 -5.57 -19.59 21.98
C ASP A 166 -6.72 -18.87 21.27
N THR A 167 -6.81 -17.54 21.41
CA THR A 167 -7.83 -16.72 20.74
C THR A 167 -7.63 -16.74 19.22
N LEU A 168 -6.38 -16.54 18.76
CA LEU A 168 -6.07 -16.49 17.33
C LEU A 168 -6.22 -17.87 16.67
N VAL A 169 -5.78 -18.93 17.35
CA VAL A 169 -5.93 -20.32 16.89
C VAL A 169 -7.41 -20.71 16.81
N ALA A 170 -8.21 -20.39 17.83
CA ALA A 170 -9.64 -20.67 17.82
C ALA A 170 -10.36 -19.91 16.69
N ALA A 171 -9.99 -18.65 16.44
CA ALA A 171 -10.54 -17.86 15.34
C ALA A 171 -10.26 -18.53 13.98
N PHE A 172 -9.03 -18.99 13.74
CA PHE A 172 -8.68 -19.66 12.48
C PHE A 172 -9.30 -21.06 12.32
N ARG A 173 -9.47 -21.81 13.40
CA ARG A 173 -10.16 -23.12 13.37
C ARG A 173 -11.64 -23.00 13.03
N ALA A 174 -12.25 -21.88 13.42
CA ALA A 174 -13.64 -21.55 13.10
C ALA A 174 -13.78 -20.74 11.80
N ASP A 175 -12.72 -20.64 10.99
CA ASP A 175 -12.62 -19.85 9.75
C ASP A 175 -13.13 -18.40 9.88
N ARG A 176 -12.92 -17.80 11.06
CA ARG A 176 -13.35 -16.43 11.32
C ARG A 176 -12.37 -15.43 10.75
N ASP A 177 -12.92 -14.34 10.21
CA ASP A 177 -12.13 -13.23 9.71
C ASP A 177 -11.62 -12.35 10.85
N ILE A 178 -10.34 -12.51 11.20
CA ILE A 178 -9.68 -11.75 12.27
C ILE A 178 -9.68 -10.24 11.98
N HIS A 179 -9.65 -9.82 10.71
CA HIS A 179 -9.73 -8.40 10.39
C HIS A 179 -11.11 -7.83 10.70
N ARG A 180 -12.19 -8.60 10.49
CA ARG A 180 -13.53 -8.20 10.93
C ARG A 180 -13.67 -8.22 12.44
N ILE A 181 -13.14 -9.24 13.12
CA ILE A 181 -13.15 -9.30 14.59
C ILE A 181 -12.47 -8.07 15.20
N VAL A 182 -11.29 -7.71 14.70
CA VAL A 182 -10.58 -6.53 15.21
C VAL A 182 -11.26 -5.23 14.77
N ALA A 183 -11.80 -5.16 13.56
CA ALA A 183 -12.57 -3.99 13.11
C ALA A 183 -13.80 -3.74 14.00
N ALA A 184 -14.57 -4.77 14.31
CA ALA A 184 -15.73 -4.69 15.20
C ALA A 184 -15.36 -4.05 16.55
N GLU A 185 -14.24 -4.51 17.13
CA GLU A 185 -13.75 -3.99 18.41
C GLU A 185 -13.18 -2.57 18.32
N VAL A 186 -12.52 -2.22 17.20
CA VAL A 186 -11.98 -0.88 16.95
C VAL A 186 -13.07 0.14 16.72
N PHE A 187 -14.09 -0.20 15.93
CA PHE A 187 -15.16 0.71 15.53
C PHE A 187 -16.39 0.63 16.44
N GLY A 188 -16.42 -0.30 17.39
CA GLY A 188 -17.54 -0.48 18.32
C GLY A 188 -18.82 -0.92 17.62
N VAL A 189 -18.70 -1.75 16.58
CA VAL A 189 -19.82 -2.30 15.78
C VAL A 189 -19.82 -3.81 15.87
N ASP A 190 -20.93 -4.46 15.53
CA ASP A 190 -20.97 -5.91 15.41
C ASP A 190 -20.13 -6.40 14.21
N ALA A 191 -19.61 -7.62 14.28
CA ALA A 191 -18.72 -8.18 13.25
C ALA A 191 -19.38 -8.28 11.87
N ASP A 192 -20.70 -8.43 11.85
CA ASP A 192 -21.51 -8.49 10.63
C ASP A 192 -21.70 -7.10 10.02
N ASP A 193 -21.77 -6.06 10.86
CA ASP A 193 -21.91 -4.65 10.47
C ASP A 193 -20.58 -3.99 10.06
N VAL A 194 -19.46 -4.73 10.14
CA VAL A 194 -18.16 -4.24 9.66
C VAL A 194 -18.21 -4.02 8.15
N THR A 195 -18.08 -2.76 7.75
CA THR A 195 -17.96 -2.37 6.34
C THR A 195 -16.62 -2.82 5.73
N PRO A 196 -16.54 -2.97 4.38
CA PRO A 196 -15.28 -3.27 3.70
C PRO A 196 -14.16 -2.27 3.99
N GLU A 197 -14.50 -0.99 4.17
CA GLU A 197 -13.56 0.06 4.52
C GLU A 197 -13.01 -0.12 5.94
N GLN A 198 -13.88 -0.35 6.93
CA GLN A 198 -13.49 -0.62 8.32
C GLN A 198 -12.60 -1.86 8.41
N ARG A 199 -12.95 -2.94 7.70
CA ARG A 199 -12.13 -4.14 7.59
C ARG A 199 -10.75 -3.84 6.98
N GLY A 200 -10.71 -3.03 5.92
CA GLY A 200 -9.47 -2.61 5.27
C GLY A 200 -8.55 -1.81 6.21
N ARG A 201 -9.12 -0.90 7.00
CA ARG A 201 -8.39 -0.16 8.04
C ARG A 201 -7.86 -1.10 9.11
N ALA A 202 -8.70 -1.98 9.65
CA ALA A 202 -8.30 -2.97 10.68
C ALA A 202 -7.23 -3.96 10.19
N LYS A 203 -7.24 -4.31 8.90
CA LYS A 203 -6.14 -5.09 8.30
C LYS A 203 -4.80 -4.38 8.47
N THR A 204 -4.74 -3.10 8.14
CA THR A 204 -3.52 -2.31 8.32
C THR A 204 -3.13 -2.21 9.79
N VAL A 205 -4.10 -2.09 10.71
CA VAL A 205 -3.85 -2.13 12.16
C VAL A 205 -3.23 -3.45 12.58
N ASN A 206 -3.83 -4.59 12.21
CA ASN A 206 -3.37 -5.91 12.63
C ASN A 206 -1.91 -6.14 12.22
N PHE A 207 -1.59 -5.89 10.95
CA PHE A 207 -0.21 -6.01 10.49
C PHE A 207 0.71 -4.99 11.16
N GLY A 208 0.23 -3.75 11.34
CA GLY A 208 0.93 -2.73 12.10
C GLY A 208 1.37 -3.22 13.48
N ILE A 209 0.43 -3.70 14.29
CA ILE A 209 0.68 -4.15 15.65
C ILE A 209 1.62 -5.37 15.66
N ILE A 210 1.40 -6.34 14.78
CA ILE A 210 2.26 -7.54 14.67
C ILE A 210 3.71 -7.17 14.30
N TYR A 211 3.90 -6.15 13.47
CA TYR A 211 5.23 -5.66 13.10
C TYR A 211 5.76 -4.58 14.06
N GLY A 212 5.19 -4.45 15.26
CA GLY A 212 5.70 -3.56 16.30
C GLY A 212 5.41 -2.07 16.08
N GLN A 213 4.37 -1.73 15.31
CA GLN A 213 3.97 -0.34 15.11
C GLN A 213 3.53 0.28 16.44
N THR A 214 4.15 1.40 16.78
CA THR A 214 3.82 2.14 18.01
C THR A 214 2.50 2.90 17.88
N ALA A 215 1.94 3.37 19.01
CA ALA A 215 0.74 4.20 19.02
C ALA A 215 0.86 5.46 18.12
N HIS A 216 2.06 6.03 17.99
CA HIS A 216 2.31 7.16 17.09
C HIS A 216 2.21 6.75 15.61
N GLY A 217 2.77 5.60 15.24
CA GLY A 217 2.62 5.07 13.88
C GLY A 217 1.15 4.78 13.57
N LEU A 218 0.47 4.09 14.49
CA LEU A 218 -0.91 3.66 14.32
C LEU A 218 -1.87 4.85 14.22
N SER A 219 -1.66 5.90 15.05
CA SER A 219 -2.48 7.12 15.01
C SER A 219 -2.41 7.83 13.66
N ARG A 220 -1.23 7.86 13.02
CA ARG A 220 -1.06 8.45 11.68
C ARG A 220 -1.76 7.62 10.61
N THR A 221 -1.64 6.30 10.68
CA THR A 221 -2.26 5.38 9.72
C THR A 221 -3.78 5.40 9.79
N LEU A 222 -4.34 5.44 11.01
CA LEU A 222 -5.78 5.46 11.22
C LEU A 222 -6.40 6.86 11.21
N ARG A 223 -5.58 7.92 11.23
CA ARG A 223 -6.02 9.31 11.37
C ARG A 223 -6.89 9.52 12.62
N ILE A 224 -6.47 8.95 13.75
CA ILE A 224 -7.13 9.06 15.06
C ILE A 224 -6.19 9.69 16.09
N PRO A 225 -6.70 10.22 17.22
CA PRO A 225 -5.86 10.68 18.32
C PRO A 225 -4.89 9.60 18.83
N ARG A 226 -3.67 9.99 19.20
CA ARG A 226 -2.64 9.08 19.74
C ARG A 226 -3.13 8.28 20.96
N ARG A 227 -3.96 8.91 21.81
CA ARG A 227 -4.55 8.25 22.98
C ARG A 227 -5.44 7.08 22.58
N GLU A 228 -6.28 7.26 21.57
CA GLU A 228 -7.16 6.22 21.04
C GLU A 228 -6.35 5.07 20.41
N ALA A 229 -5.32 5.41 19.64
CA ALA A 229 -4.40 4.41 19.08
C ALA A 229 -3.69 3.59 20.18
N ALA A 230 -3.29 4.21 21.29
CA ALA A 230 -2.68 3.51 22.42
C ALA A 230 -3.66 2.56 23.11
N GLU A 231 -4.92 2.99 23.30
CA GLU A 231 -5.98 2.12 23.84
C GLU A 231 -6.26 0.94 22.91
N PHE A 232 -6.23 1.12 21.59
CA PHE A 232 -6.37 0.00 20.65
C PHE A 232 -5.25 -1.02 20.77
N ILE A 233 -3.98 -0.59 20.84
CA ILE A 233 -2.85 -1.51 21.03
C ILE A 233 -3.02 -2.28 22.35
N LYS A 234 -3.45 -1.59 23.41
CA LYS A 234 -3.70 -2.21 24.72
C LYS A 234 -4.81 -3.25 24.67
N LYS A 235 -5.94 -2.96 24.02
CA LYS A 235 -7.04 -3.91 23.81
C LYS A 235 -6.59 -5.12 23.01
N TYR A 236 -5.88 -4.90 21.90
CA TYR A 236 -5.33 -5.96 21.05
C TYR A 236 -4.42 -6.91 21.84
N ARG A 237 -3.48 -6.36 22.62
CA ARG A 237 -2.58 -7.16 23.47
C ARG A 237 -3.30 -7.99 24.51
N ARG A 238 -4.34 -7.41 25.15
CA ARG A 238 -5.17 -8.14 26.12
C ARG A 238 -5.93 -9.29 25.46
N ARG A 239 -6.34 -9.11 24.20
CA ARG A 239 -7.08 -10.12 23.42
C ARG A 239 -6.20 -11.27 22.95
N PHE A 240 -4.96 -10.95 22.56
CA PHE A 240 -3.98 -11.89 22.02
C PHE A 240 -2.70 -11.89 22.87
N PRO A 241 -2.76 -12.32 24.15
CA PRO A 241 -1.65 -12.18 25.09
C PRO A 241 -0.38 -12.91 24.65
N ARG A 242 -0.51 -14.09 24.02
CA ARG A 242 0.66 -14.89 23.63
C ARG A 242 1.37 -14.36 22.39
N ILE A 243 0.74 -13.45 21.62
CA ILE A 243 1.42 -12.78 20.52
C ILE A 243 2.55 -11.90 21.07
N GLU A 244 2.32 -11.17 22.17
CA GLU A 244 3.35 -10.30 22.75
C GLU A 244 4.49 -11.13 23.34
N GLU A 245 4.19 -12.23 24.02
CA GLU A 245 5.20 -13.16 24.56
C GLU A 245 6.10 -13.73 23.45
N PHE A 246 5.53 -14.02 22.28
CA PHE A 246 6.29 -14.50 21.13
C PHE A 246 7.17 -13.44 20.46
N LEU A 247 6.80 -12.15 20.57
CA LEU A 247 7.53 -11.04 19.96
C LEU A 247 8.66 -10.49 20.84
N GLN A 248 8.75 -10.90 22.10
CA GLN A 248 9.82 -10.56 23.06
C GLN A 248 11.00 -11.53 22.95
#